data_AF-Q2GB28-F1
#
_entry.id   AF-Q2GB28-F1
#
_cell.length_a   1.000
_cell.length_b   1.000
_cell.length_c   1.000
_cell.angle_alpha   90.00
_cell.angle_beta   90.00
_cell.angle_gamma   90.00
#
_symmetry.space_group_name_H-M   'P 1'
#
loop_
_entity.id
_entity.type
_entity.pdbx_description
1 polymer ?
#
loop_
_entity_poly.entity_id
_entity_poly.type
_entity_poly.pdbx_seq_one_letter_code
_entity_poly.pdbx_strand_id
1 'polypeptide(L)'
;MSYEQTGSAWLGGFAHDNANPDNLNQLALWCEELTSAEQRAGFERILREISDLASGRGEAASQWISLLADSGAFESAAIAMIPQSAIYTGGRMKDGSFVAQVILDGGVGAHSRNAQSISMAWLAALLRALARRSVENRTRNAH
;
A
#
# COMPACT_ATOMS: atom_id res chain seq x y z
N MET A 1 -24.60 -12.69 -11.96
CA MET A 1 -23.51 -11.69 -11.88
C MET A 1 -22.71 -12.01 -10.64
N SER A 2 -21.47 -12.46 -10.80
CA SER A 2 -20.62 -12.91 -9.68
C SER A 2 -20.09 -11.68 -8.94
N TYR A 3 -20.22 -11.69 -7.62
CA TYR A 3 -19.69 -10.68 -6.69
C TYR A 3 -18.16 -10.74 -6.54
N GLU A 4 -17.46 -11.55 -7.36
CA GLU A 4 -16.02 -11.81 -7.24
C GLU A 4 -15.14 -10.79 -7.97
N GLN A 5 -15.71 -9.85 -8.72
CA GLN A 5 -14.94 -8.87 -9.51
C GLN A 5 -14.77 -7.50 -8.82
N THR A 6 -15.23 -7.35 -7.59
CA THR A 6 -15.28 -6.04 -6.89
C THR A 6 -13.96 -5.65 -6.20
N GLY A 7 -12.97 -6.55 -6.12
CA GLY A 7 -11.68 -6.32 -5.43
C GLY A 7 -10.45 -6.20 -6.34
N SER A 8 -10.64 -6.17 -7.67
CA SER A 8 -9.53 -6.31 -8.62
C SER A 8 -8.63 -5.07 -8.69
N ALA A 9 -7.47 -5.16 -8.03
CA ALA A 9 -6.16 -4.79 -8.59
C ALA A 9 -5.96 -3.36 -9.15
N TRP A 10 -6.63 -2.32 -8.63
CA TRP A 10 -6.37 -0.96 -9.14
C TRP A 10 -4.91 -0.53 -8.90
N LEU A 11 -4.34 -0.91 -7.75
CA LEU A 11 -2.89 -0.77 -7.46
C LEU A 11 -1.99 -1.72 -8.27
N GLY A 12 -2.54 -2.80 -8.82
CA GLY A 12 -1.82 -3.69 -9.73
C GLY A 12 -1.45 -3.00 -11.05
N GLY A 13 -2.26 -2.04 -11.50
CA GLY A 13 -1.95 -1.15 -12.62
C GLY A 13 -0.88 -0.11 -12.28
N PHE A 14 -0.88 0.40 -11.04
CA PHE A 14 0.10 1.37 -10.54
C PHE A 14 1.55 0.82 -10.54
N ALA A 15 1.72 -0.46 -10.21
CA ALA A 15 3.04 -1.10 -10.15
C ALA A 15 3.55 -1.66 -11.49
N HIS A 16 2.78 -1.54 -12.59
CA HIS A 16 3.17 -2.21 -13.82
C HIS A 16 4.29 -1.49 -14.56
N ASP A 17 4.23 -0.16 -14.77
CA ASP A 17 5.18 0.46 -15.72
C ASP A 17 5.90 1.76 -15.29
N ASN A 18 5.38 2.60 -14.38
CA ASN A 18 5.96 3.95 -14.17
C ASN A 18 6.20 4.43 -12.72
N ALA A 19 5.87 3.65 -11.70
CA ALA A 19 6.12 4.09 -10.32
C ALA A 19 7.63 4.23 -10.06
N ASN A 20 8.07 5.37 -9.50
CA ASN A 20 9.46 5.57 -9.12
C ASN A 20 9.76 4.83 -7.80
N PRO A 21 10.62 3.79 -7.79
CA PRO A 21 10.91 3.01 -6.59
C PRO A 21 11.49 3.86 -5.45
N ASP A 22 12.21 4.94 -5.74
CA ASP A 22 12.74 5.82 -4.70
C ASP A 22 11.61 6.58 -4.00
N ASN A 23 10.65 7.14 -4.76
CA ASN A 23 9.48 7.82 -4.20
C ASN A 23 8.65 6.86 -3.32
N LEU A 24 8.46 5.62 -3.77
CA LEU A 24 7.73 4.62 -3.00
C LEU A 24 8.45 4.25 -1.70
N ASN A 25 9.78 4.13 -1.72
CA ASN A 25 10.56 3.90 -0.51
C ASN A 25 10.52 5.10 0.44
N GLN A 26 10.51 6.33 -0.06
CA GLN A 26 10.36 7.54 0.75
C GLN A 26 8.97 7.63 1.39
N LEU A 27 7.90 7.33 0.63
CA LEU A 27 6.55 7.24 1.18
C LEU A 27 6.45 6.15 2.26
N ALA A 28 7.10 5.00 2.06
CA ALA A 28 7.13 3.94 3.06
C ALA A 28 7.84 4.37 4.36
N LEU A 29 8.97 5.07 4.26
CA LEU A 29 9.67 5.62 5.43
C LEU A 29 8.78 6.62 6.16
N TRP A 30 8.12 7.51 5.42
CA TRP A 30 7.23 8.49 6.01
C TRP A 30 6.05 7.83 6.72
N CYS A 31 5.43 6.79 6.15
CA CYS A 31 4.38 6.02 6.82
C CYS A 31 4.84 5.47 8.18
N GLU A 32 6.05 4.93 8.24
CA GLU A 32 6.64 4.35 9.47
C GLU A 32 6.77 5.41 10.58
N GLU A 33 6.98 6.68 10.22
CA GLU A 33 7.15 7.80 11.15
C GLU A 33 5.82 8.39 11.67
N LEU A 34 4.69 8.12 10.99
CA LEU A 34 3.40 8.72 11.35
C LEU A 34 2.85 8.16 12.67
N THR A 35 2.49 9.07 13.56
CA THR A 35 1.77 8.76 14.81
C THR A 35 0.35 8.29 14.51
N SER A 36 -0.32 7.75 15.54
CA SER A 36 -1.72 7.32 15.43
C SER A 36 -2.67 8.46 15.02
N ALA A 37 -2.35 9.71 15.40
CA ALA A 37 -3.14 10.91 15.07
C ALA A 37 -2.92 11.39 13.62
N GLU A 38 -1.78 11.06 13.00
CA GLU A 38 -1.40 11.56 11.68
C GLU A 38 -1.76 10.58 10.54
N GLN A 39 -2.27 9.40 10.87
CA GLN A 39 -2.64 8.37 9.89
C GLN A 39 -3.55 8.90 8.77
N ARG A 40 -4.50 9.79 9.09
CA ARG A 40 -5.39 10.41 8.09
C ARG A 40 -4.60 11.18 7.02
N ALA A 41 -3.66 12.02 7.43
CA ALA A 41 -2.80 12.75 6.51
C ALA A 41 -1.90 11.79 5.70
N GLY A 42 -1.48 10.69 6.33
CA GLY A 42 -0.81 9.56 5.68
C GLY A 42 -1.58 9.03 4.49
N PHE A 43 -2.82 8.59 4.74
CA PHE A 43 -3.72 8.07 3.70
C PHE A 43 -3.98 9.11 2.61
N GLU A 44 -4.26 10.36 2.96
CA GLU A 44 -4.54 11.41 1.99
C GLU A 44 -3.38 11.60 1.00
N ARG A 45 -2.15 11.67 1.51
CA ARG A 45 -0.97 11.82 0.65
C ARG A 45 -0.74 10.58 -0.22
N ILE A 46 -0.85 9.39 0.35
CA ILE A 46 -0.69 8.13 -0.40
C ILE A 46 -1.73 8.05 -1.53
N LEU A 47 -2.99 8.34 -1.22
CA LEU A 47 -4.07 8.34 -2.20
C LEU A 47 -3.84 9.39 -3.28
N ARG A 48 -3.33 10.58 -2.96
CA ARG A 48 -2.98 11.60 -3.96
C ARG A 48 -1.91 11.10 -4.93
N GLU A 49 -0.81 10.59 -4.40
CA GLU A 49 0.33 10.07 -5.18
C GLU A 49 -0.07 8.89 -6.08
N ILE A 50 -1.07 8.10 -5.67
CA ILE A 50 -1.57 6.95 -6.44
C ILE A 50 -2.72 7.34 -7.38
N SER A 51 -3.56 8.31 -7.00
CA SER A 51 -4.72 8.76 -7.77
C SER A 51 -4.32 9.53 -9.02
N ASP A 52 -3.17 10.23 -9.02
CA ASP A 52 -2.63 10.86 -10.23
C ASP A 52 -2.38 9.86 -11.37
N LEU A 53 -2.38 8.56 -11.05
CA LEU A 53 -2.13 7.45 -11.98
C LEU A 53 -3.36 6.55 -12.19
N ALA A 54 -4.48 6.79 -11.50
CA ALA A 54 -5.67 5.95 -11.53
C ALA A 54 -6.77 6.55 -12.42
N SER A 55 -7.40 5.74 -13.28
CA SER A 55 -8.59 6.13 -14.05
C SER A 55 -9.73 5.11 -13.93
N GLY A 56 -10.97 5.57 -14.05
CA GLY A 56 -12.16 4.71 -14.01
C GLY A 56 -12.36 4.04 -12.64
N ARG A 57 -12.23 2.70 -12.58
CA ARG A 57 -12.46 1.92 -11.35
C ARG A 57 -11.50 2.27 -10.19
N GLY A 58 -10.32 2.82 -10.50
CA GLY A 58 -9.39 3.29 -9.48
C GLY A 58 -9.87 4.52 -8.72
N GLU A 59 -10.71 5.36 -9.33
CA GLU A 59 -11.28 6.55 -8.69
C GLU A 59 -12.36 6.16 -7.68
N ALA A 60 -13.23 5.22 -8.01
CA ALA A 60 -14.23 4.73 -7.05
C ALA A 60 -13.55 4.04 -5.86
N ALA A 61 -12.48 3.27 -6.10
CA ALA A 61 -11.71 2.64 -5.03
C ALA A 61 -11.01 3.69 -4.13
N SER A 62 -10.40 4.72 -4.72
CA SER A 62 -9.75 5.78 -3.94
C SER A 62 -10.74 6.56 -3.08
N GLN A 63 -11.94 6.85 -3.59
CA GLN A 63 -13.02 7.48 -2.82
C GLN A 63 -13.48 6.62 -1.63
N TRP A 64 -13.67 5.31 -1.84
CA TRP A 64 -14.02 4.39 -0.76
C TRP A 64 -12.93 4.31 0.31
N ILE A 65 -11.66 4.25 -0.08
CA ILE A 65 -10.53 4.21 0.85
C ILE A 65 -10.41 5.53 1.61
N SER A 66 -10.63 6.66 0.94
CA SER A 66 -10.68 7.98 1.56
C SER A 66 -11.78 8.04 2.63
N LEU A 67 -12.96 7.51 2.35
CA LEU A 67 -14.07 7.47 3.31
C LEU A 67 -13.74 6.64 4.55
N LEU A 68 -13.08 5.49 4.37
CA LEU A 68 -12.62 4.65 5.49
C LEU A 68 -11.54 5.37 6.33
N ALA A 69 -10.59 6.04 5.68
CA ALA A 69 -9.57 6.81 6.38
C ALA A 69 -10.17 8.00 7.14
N ASP A 70 -11.13 8.69 6.54
CA ASP A 70 -11.82 9.83 7.14
C ASP A 70 -12.67 9.45 8.34
N SER A 71 -13.23 8.23 8.36
CA SER A 71 -13.97 7.68 9.49
C SER A 71 -13.07 7.13 10.60
N GLY A 72 -11.75 7.15 10.43
CA GLY A 72 -10.78 6.55 11.36
C GLY A 72 -10.67 5.02 11.27
N ALA A 73 -11.28 4.38 10.27
CA ALA A 73 -11.17 2.96 10.02
C ALA A 73 -9.85 2.62 9.28
N PHE A 74 -8.72 3.05 9.86
CA PHE A 74 -7.40 3.01 9.21
C PHE A 74 -6.94 1.60 8.84
N GLU A 75 -7.23 0.61 9.69
CA GLU A 75 -6.88 -0.78 9.39
C GLU A 75 -7.65 -1.29 8.16
N SER A 76 -8.96 -1.00 8.10
CA SER A 76 -9.79 -1.33 6.95
C SER A 76 -9.35 -0.58 5.69
N ALA A 77 -9.00 0.69 5.82
CA ALA A 77 -8.45 1.48 4.72
C ALA A 77 -7.12 0.90 4.20
N ALA A 78 -6.23 0.47 5.09
CA ALA A 78 -4.96 -0.18 4.70
C ALA A 78 -5.20 -1.51 4.01
N ILE A 79 -6.12 -2.35 4.52
CA ILE A 79 -6.47 -3.63 3.88
C ILE A 79 -7.08 -3.39 2.50
N ALA A 80 -7.94 -2.38 2.33
CA ALA A 80 -8.52 -2.03 1.03
C ALA A 80 -7.48 -1.55 0.00
N MET A 81 -6.31 -1.09 0.45
CA MET A 81 -5.17 -0.76 -0.40
C MET A 81 -4.36 -2.01 -0.80
N ILE A 82 -4.39 -3.09 -0.01
CA ILE A 82 -3.60 -4.29 -0.31
C ILE A 82 -4.30 -5.08 -1.42
N PRO A 83 -3.58 -5.47 -2.50
CA PRO A 83 -4.17 -6.29 -3.56
C PRO A 83 -4.73 -7.60 -3.01
N GLN A 84 -5.91 -8.02 -3.47
CA GLN A 84 -6.58 -9.23 -2.97
C GLN A 84 -5.75 -10.51 -3.11
N SER A 85 -4.89 -10.59 -4.14
CA SER A 85 -3.98 -11.73 -4.35
C SER A 85 -2.71 -11.67 -3.50
N ALA A 86 -2.47 -10.58 -2.77
CA ALA A 86 -1.30 -10.43 -1.92
C ALA A 86 -1.51 -11.14 -0.58
N ILE A 87 -0.43 -11.72 -0.05
CA ILE A 87 -0.37 -12.20 1.33
C ILE A 87 0.16 -11.05 2.18
N TYR A 88 -0.53 -10.73 3.27
CA TYR A 88 -0.06 -9.74 4.23
C TYR A 88 -0.14 -10.27 5.66
N THR A 89 0.82 -9.85 6.48
CA THR A 89 0.88 -10.18 7.90
C THR A 89 1.49 -9.00 8.66
N GLY A 90 1.25 -8.91 9.96
CA GLY A 90 1.84 -7.89 10.80
C GLY A 90 1.41 -8.04 12.24
N GLY A 91 2.13 -7.35 13.13
CA GLY A 91 1.85 -7.43 14.55
C GLY A 91 2.60 -6.39 15.37
N ARG A 92 2.22 -6.30 16.64
CA ARG A 92 2.86 -5.44 17.62
C ARG A 92 4.07 -6.15 18.21
N MET A 93 5.19 -5.45 18.24
CA MET A 93 6.44 -5.89 18.84
C MET A 93 6.45 -5.61 20.35
N LYS A 94 7.40 -6.24 21.06
CA LYS A 94 7.52 -6.08 22.53
C LYS A 94 7.79 -4.65 22.98
N ASP A 95 8.51 -3.88 22.15
CA ASP A 95 8.80 -2.46 22.39
C ASP A 95 7.61 -1.53 22.09
N GLY A 96 6.48 -2.10 21.65
CA GLY A 96 5.26 -1.37 21.33
C GLY A 96 5.17 -0.88 19.89
N SER A 97 6.24 -0.99 19.09
CA SER A 97 6.22 -0.69 17.65
C SER A 97 5.45 -1.74 16.86
N PHE A 98 5.16 -1.45 15.60
CA PHE A 98 4.47 -2.36 14.68
C PHE A 98 5.37 -2.69 13.49
N VAL A 99 5.33 -3.96 13.08
CA VAL A 99 6.01 -4.45 11.88
C VAL A 99 5.04 -5.27 11.03
N ALA A 100 5.27 -5.28 9.72
CA ALA A 100 4.43 -5.98 8.76
C ALA A 100 5.25 -6.53 7.59
N GLN A 101 4.64 -7.46 6.88
CA GLN A 101 5.13 -7.99 5.61
C GLN A 101 3.98 -8.04 4.61
N VAL A 102 4.28 -7.68 3.36
CA VAL A 102 3.38 -7.84 2.22
C VAL A 102 4.12 -8.58 1.12
N ILE A 103 3.50 -9.62 0.57
CA ILE A 103 4.00 -10.42 -0.55
C ILE A 103 2.97 -10.30 -1.66
N LEU A 104 3.35 -9.67 -2.76
CA LEU A 104 2.52 -9.51 -3.95
C LEU A 104 2.45 -10.82 -4.74
N ASP A 105 1.43 -10.91 -5.60
CA ASP A 105 1.36 -11.96 -6.60
C ASP A 105 2.63 -11.99 -7.47
N GLY A 106 3.13 -13.19 -7.76
CA GLY A 106 4.46 -13.42 -8.34
C GLY A 106 5.61 -13.49 -7.32
N GLY A 107 5.32 -13.39 -6.01
CA GLY A 107 6.29 -13.66 -4.93
C GLY A 107 7.13 -12.47 -4.48
N VAL A 108 6.96 -11.31 -5.10
CA VAL A 108 7.70 -10.09 -4.72
C VAL A 108 7.15 -9.54 -3.41
N GLY A 109 7.94 -9.58 -2.35
CA GLY A 109 7.53 -9.10 -1.04
C GLY A 109 8.52 -8.17 -0.39
N ALA A 110 8.04 -7.43 0.62
CA ALA A 110 8.85 -6.57 1.47
C ALA A 110 8.31 -6.52 2.90
N HIS A 111 9.18 -6.14 3.81
CA HIS A 111 8.84 -5.87 5.21
C HIS A 111 8.77 -4.36 5.43
N SER A 112 7.88 -3.93 6.32
CA SER A 112 8.03 -2.63 6.97
C SER A 112 9.20 -2.68 7.95
N ARG A 113 9.64 -1.51 8.38
CA ARG A 113 10.47 -1.36 9.57
C ARG A 113 9.56 -1.13 10.79
N ASN A 114 10.03 -0.36 11.76
CA ASN A 114 9.27 0.00 12.95
C ASN A 114 8.29 1.13 12.61
N ALA A 115 7.00 0.84 12.61
CA ALA A 115 5.95 1.84 12.48
C ALA A 115 5.28 2.11 13.83
N GLN A 116 4.63 3.27 13.97
CA GLN A 116 3.87 3.60 15.18
C GLN A 116 2.42 3.06 15.18
N SER A 117 1.95 2.51 14.04
CA SER A 117 0.63 1.88 13.93
C SER A 117 0.66 0.70 12.94
N ILE A 118 -0.24 -0.27 13.13
CA ILE A 118 -0.30 -1.45 12.26
C ILE A 118 -0.72 -1.11 10.83
N SER A 119 -1.66 -0.18 10.66
CA SER A 119 -2.11 0.30 9.34
C SER A 119 -0.93 0.87 8.53
N MET A 120 -0.10 1.70 9.17
CA MET A 120 1.07 2.28 8.52
C MET A 120 2.18 1.25 8.27
N ALA A 121 2.33 0.25 9.14
CA ALA A 121 3.23 -0.88 8.89
C ALA A 121 2.82 -1.62 7.60
N TRP A 122 1.54 -1.95 7.44
CA TRP A 122 1.05 -2.60 6.22
C TRP A 122 1.25 -1.75 4.97
N LEU A 123 0.95 -0.45 5.03
CA LEU A 123 1.16 0.45 3.90
C LEU A 123 2.65 0.58 3.55
N ALA A 124 3.54 0.70 4.53
CA ALA A 124 4.98 0.77 4.30
C ALA A 124 5.51 -0.52 3.65
N ALA A 125 5.08 -1.69 4.13
CA ALA A 125 5.43 -2.98 3.54
C ALA A 125 4.91 -3.10 2.11
N LEU A 126 3.66 -2.68 1.85
CA LEU A 126 3.06 -2.66 0.51
C LEU A 126 3.85 -1.75 -0.44
N LEU A 127 4.12 -0.50 -0.06
CA LEU A 127 4.86 0.46 -0.86
C LEU A 127 6.26 -0.06 -1.23
N ARG A 128 6.97 -0.67 -0.27
CA ARG A 128 8.27 -1.30 -0.51
C ARG A 128 8.17 -2.50 -1.46
N ALA A 129 7.11 -3.31 -1.35
CA ALA A 129 6.89 -4.45 -2.25
C ALA A 129 6.61 -3.98 -3.68
N LEU A 130 5.80 -2.92 -3.85
CA LEU A 130 5.55 -2.29 -5.15
C LEU A 130 6.83 -1.68 -5.73
N ALA A 131 7.67 -1.04 -4.89
CA ALA A 131 8.97 -0.53 -5.31
C ALA A 131 9.87 -1.64 -5.85
N ARG A 132 9.98 -2.77 -5.12
CA ARG A 132 10.74 -3.95 -5.58
C ARG A 132 10.21 -4.50 -6.90
N ARG A 133 8.89 -4.64 -7.03
CA ARG A 133 8.25 -5.12 -8.26
C ARG A 133 8.56 -4.21 -9.45
N SER A 134 8.55 -2.89 -9.24
CA SER A 134 8.88 -1.93 -10.30
C SER A 134 10.32 -2.09 -10.81
N VAL A 135 11.27 -2.40 -9.92
CA VAL A 135 12.67 -2.67 -10.30
C VAL A 135 12.77 -3.98 -11.08
N GLU A 136 12.15 -5.05 -10.59
CA GLU A 136 12.18 -6.36 -11.26
C GLU A 136 11.54 -6.32 -12.65
N ASN A 137 10.42 -5.61 -12.81
CA ASN A 137 9.76 -5.42 -14.11
C ASN A 137 10.65 -4.65 -15.09
N ARG A 138 11.31 -3.56 -14.64
CA ARG A 138 12.25 -2.81 -15.50
C ARG A 138 13.41 -3.68 -15.97
N THR A 139 13.96 -4.52 -15.09
CA THR A 139 15.03 -5.45 -15.48
C THR A 139 14.56 -6.48 -16.50
N ARG A 140 13.34 -7.02 -16.34
CA ARG A 140 12.76 -7.97 -17.30
C ARG A 140 12.49 -7.35 -18.67
N ASN A 141 12.01 -6.11 -18.71
CA ASN A 141 11.68 -5.41 -19.97
C ASN A 141 12.91 -4.85 -20.69
N ALA A 142 14.09 -4.86 -20.07
CA ALA A 142 15.35 -4.44 -20.69
C ALA A 142 16.07 -5.56 -21.46
N HIS A 143 15.53 -6.79 -21.43
CA HIS A 143 16.05 -7.99 -22.11
C HIS A 143 15.07 -8.47 -23.18
#